data_AF-W4Q6N6-F1
#
_entry.id   AF-W4Q6N6-F1
#
_cell.length_a   1.000
_cell.length_b   1.000
_cell.length_c   1.000
_cell.angle_alpha   90.00
_cell.angle_beta   90.00
_cell.angle_gamma   90.00
#
_symmetry.space_group_name_H-M   'P 1'
#
loop_
_entity.id
_entity.type
_entity.pdbx_description
1 polymer ?
#
loop_
_entity_poly.entity_id
_entity_poly.type
_entity_poly.pdbx_seq_one_letter_code
_entity_poly.pdbx_strand_id
1 'polypeptide(L)'
;MNKKDTCEIFCYDEEKVNRIQGDLKTIDIVSVAQMLKAIADENRAKITYALCQDEELCVCDIANIIGITVANASHHLRTFISRGL
;
A
#
# COMPACT_ATOMS: atom_id res chain seq x y z
N MET A 1 -1.26 -34.79 -18.67
CA MET A 1 -0.85 -33.98 -17.51
C MET A 1 -1.26 -34.72 -16.25
N ASN A 2 -0.27 -35.13 -15.45
CA ASN A 2 -0.42 -36.07 -14.34
C ASN A 2 -1.07 -35.37 -13.12
N LYS A 3 -2.19 -35.90 -12.63
CA LYS A 3 -2.98 -35.39 -11.49
C LYS A 3 -2.38 -35.78 -10.12
N LYS A 4 -1.09 -35.53 -9.87
CA LYS A 4 -0.40 -36.00 -8.65
C LYS A 4 0.26 -34.92 -7.79
N ASP A 5 -0.06 -33.65 -8.02
CA ASP A 5 0.38 -32.52 -7.17
C ASP A 5 -0.78 -31.94 -6.35
N THR A 6 -1.61 -32.81 -5.76
CA THR A 6 -2.68 -32.41 -4.85
C THR A 6 -2.51 -33.14 -3.54
N CYS A 7 -2.41 -32.37 -2.45
CA CYS A 7 -2.36 -32.90 -1.09
C CYS A 7 -3.56 -33.83 -0.84
N GLU A 8 -3.32 -35.11 -0.52
CA GLU A 8 -4.38 -36.10 -0.27
C GLU A 8 -5.07 -35.90 1.10
N ILE A 9 -4.47 -35.11 2.00
CA ILE A 9 -5.03 -34.73 3.30
C ILE A 9 -4.79 -33.24 3.49
N PHE A 10 -5.86 -32.45 3.57
CA PHE A 10 -5.77 -31.05 3.96
C PHE A 10 -5.49 -30.96 5.46
N CYS A 11 -4.24 -30.68 5.82
CA CYS A 11 -3.81 -30.50 7.21
C CYS A 11 -3.25 -29.09 7.39
N TYR A 12 -3.68 -28.40 8.45
CA TYR A 12 -3.16 -27.12 8.88
C TYR A 12 -3.14 -27.05 10.41
N ASP A 13 -2.37 -26.11 10.94
CA ASP A 13 -2.27 -25.85 12.38
C ASP A 13 -3.51 -25.08 12.85
N GLU A 14 -4.50 -25.80 13.38
CA GLU A 14 -5.80 -25.24 13.79
C GLU A 14 -5.64 -24.14 14.86
N GLU A 15 -4.76 -24.33 15.84
CA GLU A 15 -4.52 -23.33 16.89
C GLU A 15 -3.98 -22.03 16.31
N LYS A 16 -2.98 -22.13 15.42
CA LYS A 16 -2.40 -20.98 14.74
C LYS A 16 -3.42 -20.28 13.85
N VAL A 17 -4.21 -21.02 13.08
CA VAL A 17 -5.21 -20.45 12.17
C VAL A 17 -6.32 -19.76 12.95
N ASN A 18 -6.89 -20.40 13.96
CA ASN A 18 -7.97 -19.82 14.77
C ASN A 18 -7.53 -18.54 15.49
N ARG A 19 -6.30 -18.53 16.03
CA ARG A 19 -5.72 -17.33 16.65
C ARG A 19 -5.63 -16.16 15.66
N ILE A 20 -5.00 -16.39 14.50
CA ILE A 20 -4.79 -15.32 13.50
C ILE A 20 -6.12 -14.86 12.88
N GLN A 21 -7.06 -15.77 12.65
CA GLN A 21 -8.42 -15.40 12.21
C GLN A 21 -9.16 -14.55 13.25
N GLY A 22 -8.93 -14.79 14.54
CA GLY A 22 -9.39 -13.93 15.62
C GLY A 22 -8.78 -12.53 15.53
N ASP A 23 -7.46 -12.44 15.42
CA ASP A 23 -6.72 -11.18 15.33
C ASP A 23 -7.19 -10.34 14.12
N LEU A 24 -7.36 -10.96 12.95
CA LEU A 24 -7.83 -10.29 11.73
C LEU A 24 -9.21 -9.64 11.87
N LYS A 25 -10.07 -10.11 12.78
CA LYS A 25 -11.39 -9.50 13.04
C LYS A 25 -11.29 -8.22 13.87
N THR A 26 -10.16 -8.00 14.53
CA THR A 26 -9.92 -6.83 15.41
C THR A 26 -9.22 -5.69 14.69
N ILE A 27 -8.57 -5.96 13.56
CA ILE A 27 -7.80 -5.00 12.79
C ILE A 27 -8.67 -4.45 11.65
N ASP A 28 -8.64 -3.14 11.42
CA ASP A 28 -9.22 -2.53 10.23
C ASP A 28 -8.32 -2.76 8.99
N ILE A 29 -8.32 -3.99 8.50
CA ILE A 29 -7.55 -4.40 7.32
C ILE A 29 -7.99 -3.62 6.07
N VAL A 30 -9.25 -3.17 6.02
CA VAL A 30 -9.76 -2.40 4.88
C VAL A 30 -9.05 -1.05 4.79
N SER A 31 -8.93 -0.32 5.90
CA SER A 31 -8.20 0.95 5.93
C SER A 31 -6.71 0.78 5.60
N VAL A 32 -6.06 -0.26 6.14
CA VAL A 32 -4.66 -0.58 5.81
C VAL A 32 -4.50 -0.83 4.30
N ALA A 33 -5.39 -1.63 3.71
CA ALA A 33 -5.34 -1.91 2.27
C ALA A 33 -5.58 -0.64 1.42
N GLN A 34 -6.49 0.25 1.84
CA GLN A 34 -6.75 1.51 1.14
C GLN A 34 -5.55 2.46 1.19
N MET A 35 -4.87 2.54 2.34
CA MET A 35 -3.62 3.28 2.51
C MET A 35 -2.53 2.71 1.60
N LEU A 36 -2.29 1.40 1.64
CA LEU A 36 -1.29 0.76 0.77
C LEU A 36 -1.60 1.00 -0.71
N LYS A 37 -2.86 0.91 -1.13
CA LYS A 37 -3.30 1.24 -2.50
C LYS A 37 -3.11 2.71 -2.86
N ALA A 38 -3.08 3.60 -1.87
CA ALA A 38 -2.79 5.01 -2.09
C ALA A 38 -1.31 5.24 -2.41
N ILE A 39 -0.43 4.41 -1.86
CA ILE A 39 1.02 4.55 -2.03
C ILE A 39 1.53 3.72 -3.22
N ALA A 40 0.92 2.57 -3.52
CA ALA A 40 1.42 1.56 -4.46
C ALA A 40 1.47 1.94 -5.96
N ASP A 41 1.24 3.19 -6.31
CA ASP A 41 1.52 3.71 -7.67
C ASP A 41 2.96 4.23 -7.71
N GLU A 42 3.65 4.06 -8.84
CA GLU A 42 5.08 4.36 -8.94
C GLU A 42 5.41 5.82 -8.57
N ASN A 43 4.65 6.78 -9.09
CA ASN A 43 4.87 8.19 -8.78
C ASN A 43 4.52 8.50 -7.33
N ARG A 44 3.41 7.98 -6.80
CA ARG A 44 3.05 8.16 -5.39
C ARG A 44 4.09 7.56 -4.44
N ALA A 45 4.65 6.40 -4.75
CA ALA A 45 5.75 5.82 -3.98
C ALA A 45 7.01 6.70 -4.00
N LYS A 46 7.37 7.27 -5.16
CA LYS A 46 8.48 8.24 -5.26
C LYS A 46 8.21 9.51 -4.43
N ILE A 47 6.98 10.02 -4.46
CA ILE A 47 6.57 11.19 -3.65
C ILE A 47 6.70 10.87 -2.16
N THR A 48 6.16 9.73 -1.71
CA THR A 48 6.26 9.28 -0.31
C THR A 48 7.71 9.17 0.14
N TYR A 49 8.57 8.56 -0.68
CA TYR A 49 10.00 8.48 -0.37
C TYR A 49 10.66 9.86 -0.25
N ALA A 50 10.36 10.78 -1.17
CA ALA A 50 10.89 12.14 -1.16
C ALA A 50 10.48 12.91 0.11
N LEU A 51 9.22 12.78 0.54
CA LEU A 51 8.71 13.36 1.80
C LEU A 51 9.32 12.72 3.06
N CYS A 52 9.96 11.55 2.96
CA CYS A 52 10.74 11.00 4.06
C CYS A 52 12.17 11.56 4.14
N GLN A 53 12.63 12.30 3.13
CA GLN A 53 13.99 12.85 3.09
C GLN A 53 14.07 14.27 3.65
N ASP A 54 12.96 15.00 3.70
CA ASP A 54 12.89 16.38 4.18
C ASP A 54 11.56 16.62 4.90
N GLU A 55 11.50 17.61 5.79
CA GLU A 55 10.30 17.92 6.59
C GLU A 55 9.16 18.47 5.71
N GLU A 56 9.50 19.25 4.68
CA GLU A 56 8.52 19.85 3.78
C GLU A 56 9.05 19.91 2.34
N LEU A 57 8.19 19.56 1.37
CA LEU A 57 8.46 19.74 -0.06
C LEU A 57 7.27 20.44 -0.70
N CYS A 58 7.52 21.50 -1.45
CA CYS A 58 6.46 22.11 -2.22
C CYS A 58 6.14 21.26 -3.46
N VAL A 59 4.97 21.48 -4.07
CA VAL A 59 4.56 20.72 -5.27
C VAL A 59 5.52 20.89 -6.46
N CYS A 60 6.23 22.01 -6.53
CA CYS A 60 7.25 22.25 -7.56
C CYS A 60 8.50 21.41 -7.29
N ASP A 61 8.91 21.25 -6.04
CA ASP A 61 10.06 20.40 -5.68
C ASP A 61 9.76 18.96 -6.06
N ILE A 62 8.59 18.46 -5.64
CA ILE A 62 8.13 17.11 -5.95
C ILE A 62 8.13 16.86 -7.47
N ALA A 63 7.56 17.79 -8.25
CA ALA A 63 7.50 17.69 -9.70
C ALA A 63 8.90 17.59 -10.33
N ASN A 64 9.85 18.40 -9.87
CA ASN A 64 11.24 18.38 -10.36
C ASN A 64 12.01 17.13 -9.91
N ILE A 65 11.83 16.68 -8.67
CA ILE A 65 12.52 15.49 -8.11
C ILE A 65 12.12 14.23 -8.90
N ILE A 66 10.84 14.05 -9.21
CA ILE A 66 10.35 12.82 -9.85
C ILE A 66 10.16 12.95 -11.38
N GLY A 67 10.43 14.14 -11.94
CA GLY A 67 10.44 14.37 -13.39
C GLY A 67 9.05 14.42 -14.04
N ILE A 68 8.05 14.99 -13.37
CA ILE A 68 6.68 15.13 -13.90
C ILE A 68 6.20 16.59 -13.87
N THR A 69 5.09 16.87 -14.53
CA THR A 69 4.50 18.22 -14.49
C THR A 69 3.92 18.53 -13.10
N VAL A 70 3.91 19.82 -12.72
CA VAL A 70 3.26 20.30 -11.48
C VAL A 70 1.79 19.88 -11.40
N ALA A 71 1.09 19.89 -12.54
CA ALA A 71 -0.30 19.44 -12.62
C ALA A 71 -0.46 17.94 -12.28
N ASN A 72 0.47 17.11 -12.76
CA ASN A 72 0.48 15.68 -12.47
C ASN A 72 0.85 15.41 -11.00
N ALA A 73 1.87 16.09 -10.46
CA ALA A 73 2.22 16.02 -9.04
C ALA A 73 1.03 16.42 -8.14
N SER A 74 0.34 17.52 -8.48
CA SER A 74 -0.88 17.96 -7.78
C SER A 74 -2.00 16.93 -7.83
N HIS A 75 -2.13 16.17 -8.93
CA HIS A 75 -3.11 15.10 -9.05
C HIS A 75 -2.80 13.93 -8.12
N HIS A 76 -1.54 13.51 -8.05
CA HIS A 76 -1.09 12.46 -7.12
C HIS A 76 -1.27 12.89 -5.66
N LEU A 77 -0.87 14.11 -5.28
CA LEU A 77 -1.03 14.65 -3.92
C LEU A 77 -2.50 14.73 -3.48
N ARG A 78 -3.41 15.10 -4.38
CA ARG A 78 -4.86 15.07 -4.09
C ARG A 78 -5.34 13.68 -3.68
N THR A 79 -4.73 12.62 -4.21
CA THR A 79 -5.09 11.26 -3.82
C THR A 79 -4.71 10.95 -2.37
N PHE A 80 -3.57 11.47 -1.88
CA PHE A 80 -3.19 11.34 -0.47
C PHE A 80 -4.18 12.08 0.44
N ILE A 81 -4.44 13.35 0.15
CA ILE A 81 -5.39 14.18 0.93
C ILE A 81 -6.78 13.53 0.99
N SER A 82 -7.30 13.04 -0.14
CA SER A 82 -8.63 12.39 -0.19
C SER A 82 -8.74 11.11 0.64
N ARG A 83 -7.60 10.51 1.01
CA ARG A 83 -7.51 9.27 1.79
C ARG A 83 -6.99 9.48 3.20
N GLY A 84 -6.83 10.74 3.63
CA GLY A 84 -6.35 11.09 4.97
C GLY A 84 -4.87 10.76 5.19
N LEU A 85 -4.08 10.77 4.12
CA LEU A 85 -2.62 10.60 4.13
C LEU A 85 -1.91 11.94 3.96
#